data_AF-A0A0V0IKZ9-F1
#
_entry.id   AF-A0A0V0IKZ9-F1
#
_cell.length_a   1.000
_cell.length_b   1.000
_cell.length_c   1.000
_cell.angle_alpha   90.00
_cell.angle_beta   90.00
_cell.angle_gamma   90.00
#
_symmetry.space_group_name_H-M   'P 1'
#
loop_
_entity.id
_entity.type
_entity.pdbx_description
1 polymer ?
#
loop_
_entity_poly.entity_id
_entity_poly.type
_entity_poly.pdbx_seq_one_letter_code
_entity_poly.pdbx_strand_id
1 'polypeptide(L)'
;MLTGQASTLIQGRRSRVAATSILNGQQATSDDSLSARNLEMNAVLGRMASTAQELAHYHSGDEDGIYLSYSDFHAYLLADACCVKELNQWFTKHLDTGPYRLVAEEGKSKCSWVSLNDISNVLLRDLEKSHHQRVSELQRLRSIFGPSERQWIVAQVENAKQQAILTAFKGQVTSDEAHIHLDLHSLRRKHAELVGEISILYRKEEKLLSETIPDLCWELAQLQDTYILEGDYDLKVMRQEFYINRQKRFINHLINHVARHQFLKVACQLEKKTMLGAFSLLKVIESELHGYLSATKGRVGRCMALIQAASDVQEQGAVDDRDTFLHGIRDLLNLYSNIQAGPSTYVSAPGIVQQISSLRSDLMSLQYDLEHTLPQDRDQCINKLCTLLQSLQQLLFASSTTAQPILTPQTLMKQLAILEDYNKNLSRAIEDVNSEHLKKNDIYKHQKTEKTIERGVFVDFFCYPERLRNKVMELAASVGALQSS
;
A
#
# COMPACT_ATOMS: atom_id res chain seq x y z
N MET A 1 -12.77 109.42 18.92
CA MET A 1 -13.62 108.27 19.30
C MET A 1 -13.82 107.30 18.13
N LEU A 2 -14.16 107.75 16.92
CA LEU A 2 -14.37 106.86 15.75
C LEU A 2 -13.08 106.20 15.17
N THR A 3 -11.92 106.86 15.26
CA THR A 3 -10.63 106.32 14.77
C THR A 3 -10.06 105.17 15.64
N GLY A 4 -10.42 105.12 16.92
CA GLY A 4 -10.03 104.04 17.85
C GLY A 4 -10.83 102.74 17.63
N GLN A 5 -12.09 102.85 17.17
CA GLN A 5 -12.92 101.68 16.85
C GLN A 5 -12.56 101.06 15.50
N ALA A 6 -12.13 101.86 14.52
CA ALA A 6 -11.66 101.36 13.23
C ALA A 6 -10.34 100.58 13.37
N SER A 7 -9.41 101.05 14.20
CA SER A 7 -8.13 100.38 14.45
C SER A 7 -8.27 99.06 15.20
N THR A 8 -9.17 98.95 16.18
CA THR A 8 -9.47 97.68 16.86
C THR A 8 -10.18 96.66 15.96
N LEU A 9 -11.04 97.11 15.04
CA LEU A 9 -11.66 96.26 14.01
C LEU A 9 -10.63 95.72 13.02
N ILE A 10 -9.68 96.54 12.57
CA ILE A 10 -8.61 96.12 11.66
C ILE A 10 -7.64 95.16 12.37
N GLN A 11 -7.30 95.43 13.63
CA GLN A 11 -6.48 94.54 14.47
C GLN A 11 -7.17 93.19 14.68
N GLY A 12 -8.48 93.19 14.98
CA GLY A 12 -9.31 92.00 15.12
C GLY A 12 -9.50 91.21 13.82
N ARG A 13 -9.48 91.89 12.66
CA ARG A 13 -9.52 91.24 11.35
C ARG A 13 -8.18 90.59 11.03
N ARG A 14 -7.05 91.25 11.34
CA ARG A 14 -5.70 90.68 11.18
C ARG A 14 -5.44 89.50 12.11
N SER A 15 -5.89 89.56 13.36
CA SER A 15 -5.76 88.44 14.30
C SER A 15 -6.62 87.24 13.88
N ARG A 16 -7.83 87.46 13.35
CA ARG A 16 -8.65 86.38 12.75
C ARG A 16 -7.98 85.77 11.53
N VAL A 17 -7.45 86.59 10.62
CA VAL A 17 -6.75 86.13 9.42
C VAL A 17 -5.50 85.31 9.78
N ALA A 18 -4.73 85.77 10.78
CA ALA A 18 -3.56 85.04 11.29
C ALA A 18 -3.95 83.72 12.00
N ALA A 19 -5.03 83.73 12.77
CA ALA A 19 -5.55 82.51 13.40
C ALA A 19 -6.03 81.51 12.34
N THR A 20 -6.75 81.96 11.30
CA THR A 20 -7.17 81.10 10.19
C THR A 20 -5.99 80.59 9.36
N SER A 21 -4.93 81.38 9.17
CA SER A 21 -3.76 80.90 8.42
C SER A 21 -2.97 79.85 9.20
N ILE A 22 -2.87 79.99 10.53
CA ILE A 22 -2.25 78.98 11.41
C ILE A 22 -3.07 77.69 11.40
N LEU A 23 -4.39 77.79 11.53
CA LEU A 23 -5.32 76.64 11.44
C LEU A 23 -5.22 75.94 10.08
N ASN A 24 -5.21 76.70 8.98
CA ASN A 24 -5.07 76.14 7.64
C ASN A 24 -3.70 75.45 7.44
N GLY A 25 -2.62 75.99 8.02
CA GLY A 25 -1.30 75.35 8.00
C GLY A 25 -1.25 74.06 8.82
N GLN A 26 -1.90 74.04 9.99
CA GLN A 26 -2.02 72.82 10.83
C GLN A 26 -2.91 71.76 10.17
N GLN A 27 -3.92 72.17 9.41
CA GLN A 27 -4.80 71.27 8.67
C GLN A 27 -4.08 70.67 7.46
N ALA A 28 -3.37 71.48 6.68
CA ALA A 28 -2.57 70.99 5.55
C ALA A 28 -1.49 69.99 6.00
N THR A 29 -0.77 70.28 7.09
CA THR A 29 0.24 69.36 7.65
C THR A 29 -0.38 68.06 8.18
N SER A 30 -1.58 68.12 8.76
CA SER A 30 -2.32 66.91 9.16
C SER A 30 -2.78 66.10 7.95
N ASP A 31 -3.31 66.74 6.91
CA ASP A 31 -3.73 66.08 5.67
C ASP A 31 -2.54 65.43 4.94
N ASP A 32 -1.39 66.09 4.90
CA ASP A 32 -0.14 65.52 4.37
C ASP A 32 0.30 64.28 5.17
N SER A 33 0.22 64.34 6.50
CA SER A 33 0.56 63.18 7.36
C SER A 33 -0.41 62.00 7.17
N LEU A 34 -1.71 62.27 6.98
CA LEU A 34 -2.74 61.26 6.76
C LEU A 34 -2.63 60.64 5.36
N SER A 35 -2.34 61.46 4.35
CA SER A 35 -2.12 60.98 2.98
C SER A 35 -0.88 60.11 2.88
N ALA A 36 0.24 60.51 3.52
CA ALA A 36 1.45 59.71 3.60
C ALA A 36 1.20 58.34 4.27
N ARG A 37 0.46 58.33 5.38
CA ARG A 37 0.11 57.09 6.09
C ARG A 37 -0.83 56.19 5.30
N ASN A 38 -1.78 56.77 4.55
CA ASN A 38 -2.64 56.02 3.64
C ASN A 38 -1.84 55.38 2.50
N LEU A 39 -0.84 56.10 1.97
CA LEU A 39 0.00 55.60 0.89
C LEU A 39 0.88 54.44 1.35
N GLU A 40 1.43 54.53 2.56
CA GLU A 40 2.16 53.43 3.22
C GLU A 40 1.26 52.21 3.47
N MET A 41 0.03 52.43 3.96
CA MET A 41 -0.93 51.35 4.19
C MET A 41 -1.31 50.65 2.87
N ASN A 42 -1.57 51.41 1.81
CA ASN A 42 -1.85 50.86 0.48
C ASN A 42 -0.65 50.06 -0.06
N ALA A 43 0.58 50.51 0.18
CA ALA A 43 1.78 49.76 -0.21
C ALA A 43 1.90 48.43 0.56
N VAL A 44 1.63 48.41 1.87
CA VAL A 44 1.62 47.19 2.68
C VAL A 44 0.53 46.23 2.19
N LEU A 45 -0.70 46.71 1.96
CA LEU A 45 -1.80 45.91 1.45
C LEU A 45 -1.50 45.35 0.06
N GLY A 46 -0.85 46.13 -0.81
CA GLY A 46 -0.40 45.67 -2.13
C GLY A 46 0.61 44.52 -2.04
N ARG A 47 1.60 44.62 -1.13
CA ARG A 47 2.54 43.52 -0.86
C ARG A 47 1.85 42.29 -0.27
N MET A 48 0.92 42.47 0.66
CA MET A 48 0.13 41.36 1.19
C MET A 48 -0.69 40.68 0.10
N ALA A 49 -1.31 41.44 -0.81
CA ALA A 49 -2.05 40.89 -1.93
C ALA A 49 -1.13 40.10 -2.89
N SER A 50 0.04 40.64 -3.25
CA SER A 50 0.98 39.94 -4.14
C SER A 50 1.49 38.63 -3.51
N THR A 51 1.89 38.67 -2.24
CA THR A 51 2.35 37.46 -1.52
C THR A 51 1.24 36.43 -1.34
N ALA A 52 -0.01 36.85 -1.09
CA ALA A 52 -1.15 35.94 -1.03
C ALA A 52 -1.45 35.31 -2.40
N GLN A 53 -1.25 36.05 -3.48
CA GLN A 53 -1.45 35.57 -4.85
C GLN A 53 -0.35 34.59 -5.27
N GLU A 54 0.90 34.84 -4.88
CA GLU A 54 2.01 33.87 -5.01
C GLU A 54 1.73 32.60 -4.20
N LEU A 55 1.29 32.74 -2.95
CA LEU A 55 0.91 31.60 -2.11
C LEU A 55 -0.24 30.79 -2.73
N ALA A 56 -1.27 31.47 -3.25
CA ALA A 56 -2.38 30.82 -3.93
C ALA A 56 -1.93 30.09 -5.20
N HIS A 57 -0.96 30.64 -5.94
CA HIS A 57 -0.35 29.97 -7.09
C HIS A 57 0.41 28.71 -6.67
N TYR A 58 1.20 28.74 -5.60
CA TYR A 58 1.88 27.55 -5.08
C TYR A 58 0.93 26.46 -4.55
N HIS A 59 -0.32 26.82 -4.26
CA HIS A 59 -1.36 25.89 -3.81
C HIS A 59 -2.43 25.57 -4.88
N SER A 60 -2.33 26.13 -6.10
CA SER A 60 -3.27 25.83 -7.19
C SER A 60 -3.07 24.44 -7.78
N GLY A 61 -1.89 23.83 -7.54
CA GLY A 61 -1.55 22.51 -8.04
C GLY A 61 -1.16 22.48 -9.52
N ASP A 62 -1.00 23.64 -10.17
CA ASP A 62 -0.57 23.75 -11.58
C ASP A 62 0.93 23.49 -11.77
N GLU A 63 1.73 23.69 -10.72
CA GLU A 63 3.16 23.40 -10.71
C GLU A 63 3.40 22.01 -10.10
N ASP A 64 3.80 21.06 -10.95
CA ASP A 64 4.25 19.74 -10.52
C ASP A 64 5.52 19.87 -9.65
N GLY A 65 5.44 19.44 -8.38
CA GLY A 65 6.64 19.04 -7.63
C GLY A 65 6.93 19.74 -6.29
N ILE A 66 6.04 20.57 -5.74
CA ILE A 66 6.31 21.21 -4.44
C ILE A 66 5.82 20.34 -3.26
N TYR A 67 4.69 19.66 -3.41
CA TYR A 67 4.07 18.88 -2.35
C TYR A 67 3.72 17.47 -2.81
N LEU A 68 3.94 16.50 -1.93
CA LEU A 68 3.59 15.09 -2.16
C LEU A 68 2.08 14.94 -2.36
N SER A 69 1.24 15.81 -1.77
CA SER A 69 -0.20 15.78 -1.94
C SER A 69 -0.69 15.95 -3.38
N TYR A 70 0.09 16.63 -4.22
CA TYR A 70 -0.26 16.87 -5.64
C TYR A 70 0.37 15.83 -6.58
N SER A 71 1.24 14.95 -6.06
CA SER A 71 1.89 13.92 -6.87
C SER A 71 0.99 12.69 -7.07
N ASP A 72 1.01 12.11 -8.27
CA ASP A 72 0.33 10.84 -8.53
C ASP A 72 1.15 9.65 -7.99
N PHE A 73 0.61 8.96 -6.98
CA PHE A 73 1.22 7.76 -6.39
C PHE A 73 0.86 6.46 -7.13
N HIS A 74 0.05 6.50 -8.19
CA HIS A 74 -0.37 5.29 -8.90
C HIS A 74 0.83 4.48 -9.41
N ALA A 75 1.83 5.15 -10.00
CA ALA A 75 3.06 4.50 -10.47
C ALA A 75 3.86 3.83 -9.34
N TYR A 76 3.94 4.48 -8.16
CA TYR A 76 4.59 3.92 -6.98
C TYR A 76 3.83 2.67 -6.47
N LEU A 77 2.50 2.74 -6.36
CA LEU A 77 1.67 1.63 -5.89
C LEU A 77 1.74 0.42 -6.83
N LEU A 78 1.78 0.65 -8.14
CA LEU A 78 1.96 -0.41 -9.12
C LEU A 78 3.34 -1.07 -8.98
N ALA A 79 4.40 -0.27 -8.88
CA ALA A 79 5.76 -0.80 -8.68
C ALA A 79 5.87 -1.59 -7.37
N ASP A 80 5.23 -1.12 -6.30
CA ASP A 80 5.24 -1.78 -5.01
C ASP A 80 4.51 -3.14 -5.04
N ALA A 81 3.32 -3.17 -5.64
CA ALA A 81 2.55 -4.40 -5.82
C ALA A 81 3.32 -5.43 -6.68
N CYS A 82 4.03 -4.99 -7.71
CA CYS A 82 4.91 -5.85 -8.52
C CYS A 82 6.09 -6.39 -7.69
N CYS A 83 6.75 -5.53 -6.91
CA CYS A 83 7.87 -5.92 -6.05
C CYS A 83 7.44 -6.97 -5.01
N VAL A 84 6.28 -6.82 -4.38
CA VAL A 84 5.72 -7.79 -3.44
C VAL A 84 5.43 -9.13 -4.12
N LYS A 85 4.88 -9.12 -5.34
CA LYS A 85 4.63 -10.35 -6.12
C LYS A 85 5.94 -11.08 -6.45
N GLU A 86 6.97 -10.36 -6.90
CA GLU A 86 8.28 -10.94 -7.20
C GLU A 86 8.94 -11.50 -5.94
N LEU A 87 8.84 -10.79 -4.82
CA LEU A 87 9.40 -11.20 -3.54
C LEU A 87 8.73 -12.48 -2.99
N ASN A 88 7.41 -12.60 -3.16
CA ASN A 88 6.67 -13.83 -2.84
C ASN A 88 7.05 -14.99 -3.76
N GLN A 89 7.20 -14.74 -5.07
CA GLN A 89 7.67 -15.78 -6.00
C GLN A 89 9.11 -16.23 -5.68
N TRP A 90 9.98 -15.30 -5.30
CA TRP A 90 11.34 -15.60 -4.86
C TRP A 90 11.33 -16.46 -3.58
N PHE A 91 10.47 -16.12 -2.61
CA PHE A 91 10.29 -16.90 -1.39
C PHE A 91 9.87 -18.34 -1.70
N THR A 92 8.83 -18.53 -2.52
CA THR A 92 8.36 -19.86 -2.91
C THR A 92 9.43 -20.66 -3.67
N LYS A 93 10.21 -20.01 -4.54
CA LYS A 93 11.27 -20.70 -5.30
C LYS A 93 12.46 -21.12 -4.44
N HIS A 94 12.81 -20.35 -3.41
CA HIS A 94 14.09 -20.52 -2.71
C HIS A 94 13.97 -20.96 -1.25
N LEU A 95 12.77 -20.94 -0.64
CA LEU A 95 12.57 -21.26 0.77
C LEU A 95 11.49 -22.33 1.02
N ASP A 96 10.47 -22.50 0.16
CA ASP A 96 9.44 -23.54 0.34
C ASP A 96 9.97 -24.96 0.15
N THR A 97 11.05 -25.12 -0.63
CA THR A 97 11.82 -26.36 -0.62
C THR A 97 12.74 -26.32 0.59
N GLY A 98 12.38 -27.03 1.66
CA GLY A 98 13.15 -27.00 2.91
C GLY A 98 14.66 -27.29 2.74
N PRO A 99 15.47 -27.02 3.78
CA PRO A 99 16.94 -27.04 3.72
C PRO A 99 17.55 -28.37 3.22
N TYR A 100 16.80 -29.46 3.29
CA TYR A 100 17.22 -30.79 2.84
C TYR A 100 17.16 -31.01 1.32
N ARG A 101 16.31 -30.28 0.57
CA ARG A 101 16.11 -30.52 -0.88
C ARG A 101 16.94 -29.60 -1.78
N LEU A 102 17.16 -28.34 -1.36
CA LEU A 102 17.86 -27.32 -2.15
C LEU A 102 19.35 -27.61 -2.43
N VAL A 103 20.00 -28.40 -1.58
CA VAL A 103 21.47 -28.59 -1.63
C VAL A 103 21.87 -29.95 -2.24
N ALA A 104 20.93 -30.88 -2.43
CA ALA A 104 21.20 -32.11 -3.19
C ALA A 104 21.53 -31.82 -4.67
N GLU A 105 21.05 -30.67 -5.17
CA GLU A 105 21.24 -30.21 -6.55
C GLU A 105 22.30 -29.09 -6.64
N GLU A 106 22.29 -28.08 -5.76
CA GLU A 106 23.24 -26.95 -5.83
C GLU A 106 24.47 -27.06 -4.90
N GLY A 107 24.45 -27.93 -3.88
CA GLY A 107 25.61 -28.17 -3.01
C GLY A 107 26.75 -28.92 -3.69
N LYS A 108 26.42 -29.67 -4.76
CA LYS A 108 27.39 -30.41 -5.58
C LYS A 108 28.27 -29.49 -6.43
N SER A 109 27.83 -28.28 -6.75
CA SER A 109 28.58 -27.33 -7.59
C SER A 109 29.50 -26.40 -6.81
N LYS A 110 29.33 -26.26 -5.49
CA LYS A 110 30.17 -25.39 -4.63
C LYS A 110 31.08 -26.14 -3.65
N CYS A 111 30.85 -27.42 -3.41
CA CYS A 111 31.76 -28.26 -2.62
C CYS A 111 32.76 -28.99 -3.52
N SER A 112 33.49 -28.27 -4.37
CA SER A 112 34.77 -28.75 -4.87
C SER A 112 35.81 -28.41 -3.82
N TRP A 113 36.29 -29.43 -3.11
CA TRP A 113 37.57 -29.32 -2.43
C TRP A 113 38.60 -28.90 -3.50
N VAL A 114 39.17 -27.71 -3.31
CA VAL A 114 40.20 -27.09 -4.17
C VAL A 114 39.71 -26.73 -5.58
N SER A 115 39.08 -25.56 -5.72
CA SER A 115 39.05 -24.84 -7.00
C SER A 115 40.39 -24.15 -7.23
N LEU A 116 41.33 -24.86 -7.87
CA LEU A 116 42.29 -24.20 -8.74
C LEU A 116 41.67 -24.08 -10.13
N ASN A 117 41.72 -22.86 -10.65
CA ASN A 117 41.43 -22.44 -12.03
C ASN A 117 39.98 -22.03 -12.32
N ASP A 118 39.72 -20.76 -11.99
CA ASP A 118 39.20 -19.85 -13.01
C ASP A 118 40.04 -19.99 -14.29
N ILE A 119 39.40 -20.38 -15.40
CA ILE A 119 39.61 -19.88 -16.77
C ILE A 119 38.49 -20.48 -17.65
N SER A 120 37.61 -19.59 -18.12
CA SER A 120 36.79 -19.69 -19.35
C SER A 120 35.79 -20.86 -19.51
N ASN A 121 34.55 -20.61 -19.11
CA ASN A 121 33.27 -20.64 -19.85
C ASN A 121 33.09 -21.36 -21.23
N VAL A 122 33.84 -22.40 -21.64
CA VAL A 122 33.58 -23.08 -22.93
C VAL A 122 33.43 -24.61 -22.87
N LEU A 123 33.69 -25.28 -21.74
CA LEU A 123 33.68 -26.77 -21.67
C LEU A 123 32.60 -27.37 -20.73
N LEU A 124 31.41 -26.77 -20.67
CA LEU A 124 30.37 -27.12 -19.69
C LEU A 124 29.55 -28.38 -20.00
N ARG A 125 29.79 -29.10 -21.13
CA ARG A 125 28.99 -30.29 -21.49
C ARG A 125 29.71 -31.63 -21.33
N ASP A 126 31.05 -31.65 -21.32
CA ASP A 126 31.83 -32.89 -21.17
C ASP A 126 32.26 -33.16 -19.72
N LEU A 127 32.30 -32.14 -18.87
CA LEU A 127 32.73 -32.29 -17.47
C LEU A 127 31.69 -33.05 -16.62
N GLU A 128 30.39 -32.84 -16.84
CA GLU A 128 29.30 -33.55 -16.13
C GLU A 128 29.36 -35.07 -16.36
N LYS A 129 29.67 -35.50 -17.59
CA LYS A 129 29.83 -36.94 -17.91
C LYS A 129 31.05 -37.54 -17.21
N SER A 130 32.18 -36.81 -17.19
CA SER A 130 33.38 -37.28 -16.48
C SER A 130 33.20 -37.32 -14.95
N HIS A 131 32.44 -36.38 -14.38
CA HIS A 131 32.10 -36.36 -12.96
C HIS A 131 31.14 -37.48 -12.58
N HIS A 132 30.12 -37.76 -13.40
CA HIS A 132 29.23 -38.89 -13.18
C HIS A 132 29.99 -40.23 -13.27
N GLN A 133 30.96 -40.34 -14.17
CA GLN A 133 31.82 -41.53 -14.26
C GLN A 133 32.71 -41.66 -13.01
N ARG A 134 33.33 -40.58 -12.52
CA ARG A 134 34.14 -40.62 -11.30
C ARG A 134 33.33 -40.91 -10.04
N VAL A 135 32.12 -40.38 -9.92
CA VAL A 135 31.22 -40.68 -8.79
C VAL A 135 30.74 -42.13 -8.84
N SER A 136 30.40 -42.64 -10.03
CA SER A 136 30.04 -44.05 -10.21
C SER A 136 31.22 -44.98 -9.91
N GLU A 137 32.43 -44.61 -10.32
CA GLU A 137 33.66 -45.35 -10.00
C GLU A 137 33.99 -45.29 -8.51
N LEU A 138 33.81 -44.16 -7.83
CA LEU A 138 33.99 -44.09 -6.37
C LEU A 138 32.94 -44.90 -5.62
N GLN A 139 31.70 -44.92 -6.10
CA GLN A 139 30.63 -45.73 -5.50
C GLN A 139 30.86 -47.23 -5.74
N ARG A 140 31.39 -47.60 -6.91
CA ARG A 140 31.88 -48.95 -7.23
C ARG A 140 33.08 -49.32 -6.37
N LEU A 141 34.06 -48.44 -6.19
CA LEU A 141 35.22 -48.70 -5.34
C LEU A 141 34.80 -48.85 -3.88
N ARG A 142 33.85 -48.05 -3.38
CA ARG A 142 33.30 -48.19 -2.03
C ARG A 142 32.51 -49.49 -1.85
N SER A 143 31.79 -49.95 -2.87
CA SER A 143 31.08 -51.23 -2.80
C SER A 143 32.02 -52.44 -2.91
N ILE A 144 33.17 -52.30 -3.57
CA ILE A 144 34.19 -53.35 -3.71
C ILE A 144 35.16 -53.37 -2.52
N PHE A 145 35.50 -52.21 -1.95
CA PHE A 145 36.50 -52.10 -0.89
C PHE A 145 36.16 -52.96 0.33
N GLY A 146 34.96 -52.79 0.90
CA GLY A 146 34.50 -53.59 2.05
C GLY A 146 34.56 -55.11 1.84
N PRO A 147 34.00 -55.68 0.75
CA PRO A 147 34.10 -57.11 0.49
C PRO A 147 35.52 -57.56 0.13
N SER A 148 36.31 -56.75 -0.58
CA SER A 148 37.69 -57.08 -0.94
C SER A 148 38.63 -57.12 0.28
N GLU A 149 38.47 -56.19 1.22
CA GLU A 149 39.22 -56.14 2.46
C GLU A 149 38.85 -57.32 3.37
N ARG A 150 37.55 -57.64 3.46
CA ARG A 150 37.10 -58.86 4.15
C ARG A 150 37.68 -60.13 3.53
N GLN A 151 37.66 -60.24 2.21
CA GLN A 151 38.23 -61.41 1.50
C GLN A 151 39.73 -61.52 1.73
N TRP A 152 40.45 -60.39 1.74
CA TRP A 152 41.88 -60.37 2.01
C TRP A 152 42.20 -60.83 3.44
N ILE A 153 41.45 -60.33 4.45
CA ILE A 153 41.61 -60.77 5.85
C ILE A 153 41.33 -62.28 5.97
N VAL A 154 40.23 -62.77 5.38
CA VAL A 154 39.89 -64.20 5.41
C VAL A 154 40.98 -65.06 4.75
N ALA A 155 41.53 -64.61 3.62
CA ALA A 155 42.62 -65.31 2.95
C ALA A 155 43.91 -65.31 3.79
N GLN A 156 44.21 -64.22 4.48
CA GLN A 156 45.37 -64.12 5.38
C GLN A 156 45.22 -65.06 6.59
N VAL A 157 44.02 -65.13 7.18
CA VAL A 157 43.71 -66.06 8.28
C VAL A 157 43.82 -67.52 7.83
N GLU A 158 43.26 -67.87 6.67
CA GLU A 158 43.34 -69.25 6.17
C GLU A 158 44.78 -69.65 5.80
N ASN A 159 45.58 -68.72 5.24
CA ASN A 159 47.00 -68.96 4.99
C ASN A 159 47.78 -69.18 6.30
N ALA A 160 47.56 -68.35 7.33
CA ALA A 160 48.18 -68.53 8.64
C ALA A 160 47.80 -69.89 9.26
N LYS A 161 46.54 -70.30 9.13
CA LYS A 161 46.07 -71.62 9.56
C LYS A 161 46.74 -72.76 8.78
N GLN A 162 46.86 -72.65 7.45
CA GLN A 162 47.56 -73.64 6.64
C GLN A 162 49.05 -73.73 7.00
N GLN A 163 49.72 -72.61 7.29
CA GLN A 163 51.10 -72.60 7.77
C GLN A 163 51.24 -73.25 9.15
N ALA A 164 50.31 -73.02 10.07
CA ALA A 164 50.27 -73.69 11.37
C ALA A 164 50.08 -75.21 11.21
N ILE A 165 49.21 -75.64 10.30
CA ILE A 165 49.00 -77.07 9.99
C ILE A 165 50.26 -77.69 9.37
N LEU A 166 50.91 -77.00 8.42
CA LEU A 166 52.14 -77.48 7.80
C LEU A 166 53.30 -77.57 8.79
N THR A 167 53.41 -76.62 9.72
CA THR A 167 54.42 -76.68 10.78
C THR A 167 54.13 -77.79 11.78
N ALA A 168 52.87 -78.03 12.15
CA ALA A 168 52.46 -79.18 12.95
C ALA A 168 52.78 -80.51 12.25
N PHE A 169 52.45 -80.67 10.96
CA PHE A 169 52.77 -81.88 10.20
C PHE A 169 54.27 -82.08 10.02
N LYS A 170 55.06 -81.02 9.80
CA LYS A 170 56.54 -81.13 9.78
C LYS A 170 57.08 -81.57 11.15
N GLY A 171 56.51 -81.06 12.25
CA GLY A 171 56.82 -81.53 13.61
C GLY A 171 56.45 -83.00 13.82
N GLN A 172 55.34 -83.45 13.25
CA GLN A 172 54.91 -84.85 13.35
C GLN A 172 55.77 -85.78 12.49
N VAL A 173 56.11 -85.40 11.25
CA VAL A 173 57.03 -86.16 10.39
C VAL A 173 58.43 -86.27 11.00
N THR A 174 58.94 -85.20 11.59
CA THR A 174 60.23 -85.24 12.32
C THR A 174 60.14 -86.07 13.61
N SER A 175 58.98 -86.13 14.27
CA SER A 175 58.74 -87.05 15.39
C SER A 175 58.63 -88.51 14.92
N ASP A 176 58.05 -88.76 13.74
CA ASP A 176 57.88 -90.09 13.16
C ASP A 176 59.19 -90.65 12.60
N GLU A 177 60.07 -89.80 12.06
CA GLU A 177 61.45 -90.16 11.72
C GLU A 177 62.29 -90.51 12.96
N ALA A 178 61.93 -89.96 14.13
CA ALA A 178 62.57 -90.27 15.41
C ALA A 178 61.97 -91.51 16.13
N HIS A 179 61.02 -92.23 15.51
CA HIS A 179 60.48 -93.48 16.06
C HIS A 179 61.43 -94.66 15.83
N ILE A 180 62.59 -94.62 16.48
CA ILE A 180 63.34 -95.81 16.85
C ILE A 180 63.51 -95.78 18.38
N HIS A 181 62.57 -96.46 19.05
CA HIS A 181 62.41 -96.70 20.50
C HIS A 181 62.05 -95.50 21.39
N LEU A 182 60.75 -95.33 21.71
CA LEU A 182 60.31 -94.51 22.85
C LEU A 182 59.94 -95.38 24.05
N ASP A 183 60.74 -95.31 25.11
CA ASP A 183 60.40 -95.78 26.44
C ASP A 183 59.21 -94.99 27.01
N LEU A 184 58.38 -95.62 27.87
CA LEU A 184 57.25 -94.99 28.57
C LEU A 184 57.61 -93.64 29.22
N HIS A 185 58.86 -93.50 29.68
CA HIS A 185 59.38 -92.28 30.28
C HIS A 185 59.57 -91.13 29.28
N SER A 186 59.97 -91.43 28.04
CA SER A 186 60.08 -90.43 26.96
C SER A 186 58.71 -89.94 26.51
N LEU A 187 57.71 -90.82 26.51
CA LEU A 187 56.33 -90.47 26.19
C LEU A 187 55.69 -89.59 27.27
N ARG A 188 55.96 -89.89 28.56
CA ARG A 188 55.54 -89.02 29.67
C ARG A 188 56.20 -87.64 29.62
N ARG A 189 57.46 -87.55 29.19
CA ARG A 189 58.17 -86.27 29.03
C ARG A 189 57.55 -85.45 27.89
N LYS A 190 57.32 -86.05 26.72
CA LYS A 190 56.61 -85.39 25.60
C LYS A 190 55.19 -84.96 25.96
N HIS A 191 54.47 -85.77 26.75
CA HIS A 191 53.14 -85.39 27.23
C HIS A 191 53.20 -84.17 28.16
N ALA A 192 54.16 -84.10 29.07
CA ALA A 192 54.35 -82.94 29.94
C ALA A 192 54.77 -81.68 29.14
N GLU A 193 55.60 -81.83 28.10
CA GLU A 193 55.98 -80.76 27.18
C GLU A 193 54.77 -80.23 26.39
N LEU A 194 53.94 -81.12 25.82
CA LEU A 194 52.71 -80.75 25.12
C LEU A 194 51.68 -80.08 26.04
N VAL A 195 51.51 -80.56 27.27
CA VAL A 195 50.66 -79.90 28.27
C VAL A 195 51.19 -78.50 28.61
N GLY A 196 52.51 -78.35 28.69
CA GLY A 196 53.18 -77.06 28.83
C GLY A 196 52.89 -76.12 27.65
N GLU A 197 53.06 -76.59 26.42
CA GLU A 197 52.79 -75.80 25.20
C GLU A 197 51.32 -75.41 25.08
N ILE A 198 50.39 -76.32 25.41
CA ILE A 198 48.96 -76.04 25.45
C ILE A 198 48.66 -74.95 26.48
N SER A 199 49.26 -74.99 27.67
CA SER A 199 49.07 -73.94 28.69
C SER A 199 49.61 -72.57 28.25
N ILE A 200 50.72 -72.55 27.50
CA ILE A 200 51.29 -71.32 26.93
C ILE A 200 50.39 -70.77 25.82
N LEU A 201 49.81 -71.64 24.99
CA LEU A 201 48.88 -71.26 23.94
C LEU A 201 47.58 -70.70 24.52
N TYR A 202 47.00 -71.34 25.54
CA TYR A 202 45.83 -70.80 26.23
C TYR A 202 46.10 -69.43 26.86
N ARG A 203 47.28 -69.23 27.45
CA ARG A 203 47.67 -67.92 28.01
C ARG A 203 47.87 -66.86 26.93
N LYS A 204 48.31 -67.23 25.73
CA LYS A 204 48.42 -66.32 24.58
C LYS A 204 47.05 -65.98 24.01
N GLU A 205 46.16 -66.96 23.91
CA GLU A 205 44.77 -66.77 23.50
C GLU A 205 44.04 -65.83 24.48
N GLU A 206 44.19 -66.06 25.78
CA GLU A 206 43.58 -65.22 26.81
C GLU A 206 44.11 -63.78 26.74
N LYS A 207 45.42 -63.58 26.57
CA LYS A 207 46.00 -62.23 26.34
C LYS A 207 45.49 -61.58 25.06
N LEU A 208 45.34 -62.34 23.98
CA LEU A 208 44.85 -61.80 22.72
C LEU A 208 43.40 -61.31 22.85
N LEU A 209 42.57 -62.10 23.55
CA LEU A 209 41.16 -61.82 23.82
C LEU A 209 40.96 -60.69 24.84
N SER A 210 41.79 -60.60 25.89
CA SER A 210 41.60 -59.66 26.99
C SER A 210 42.24 -58.29 26.75
N GLU A 211 43.35 -58.22 26.03
CA GLU A 211 44.14 -56.97 25.88
C GLU A 211 44.13 -56.49 24.42
N THR A 212 44.69 -57.25 23.48
CA THR A 212 44.91 -56.73 22.12
C THR A 212 43.65 -56.52 21.30
N ILE A 213 42.63 -57.39 21.41
CA ILE A 213 41.38 -57.21 20.65
C ILE A 213 40.60 -56.00 21.20
N PRO A 214 40.40 -55.85 22.52
CA PRO A 214 39.79 -54.66 23.09
C PRO A 214 40.54 -53.35 22.75
N ASP A 215 41.87 -53.34 22.82
CA ASP A 215 42.67 -52.17 22.48
C ASP A 215 42.53 -51.79 21.00
N LEU A 216 42.58 -52.76 20.08
CA LEU A 216 42.35 -52.52 18.65
C LEU A 216 40.92 -52.06 18.36
N CYS A 217 39.91 -52.60 19.06
CA CYS A 217 38.53 -52.12 18.96
C CYS A 217 38.38 -50.69 19.48
N TRP A 218 39.12 -50.31 20.52
CA TRP A 218 39.15 -48.95 21.05
C TRP A 218 39.82 -47.97 20.09
N GLU A 219 40.95 -48.36 19.49
CA GLU A 219 41.64 -47.57 18.45
C GLU A 219 40.77 -47.42 17.19
N LEU A 220 40.09 -48.48 16.75
CA LEU A 220 39.13 -48.44 15.64
C LEU A 220 37.93 -47.54 15.93
N ALA A 221 37.41 -47.55 17.17
CA ALA A 221 36.32 -46.68 17.59
C ALA A 221 36.77 -45.21 17.60
N GLN A 222 37.98 -44.91 18.07
CA GLN A 222 38.56 -43.56 18.01
C GLN A 222 38.77 -43.07 16.57
N LEU A 223 39.17 -43.95 15.65
CA LEU A 223 39.36 -43.62 14.23
C LEU A 223 38.03 -43.46 13.46
N GLN A 224 36.93 -44.04 13.94
CA GLN A 224 35.61 -43.84 13.36
C GLN A 224 35.07 -42.42 13.57
N ASP A 225 35.53 -41.72 14.61
CA ASP A 225 35.02 -40.40 15.01
C ASP A 225 35.62 -39.21 14.23
N THR A 226 36.73 -39.35 13.49
CA THR A 226 37.55 -38.16 13.19
C THR A 226 37.44 -37.54 11.79
N TYR A 227 36.89 -38.20 10.77
CA TYR A 227 36.89 -37.60 9.41
C TYR A 227 35.56 -37.69 8.65
N ILE A 228 34.84 -38.81 8.78
CA ILE A 228 33.57 -38.99 8.08
C ILE A 228 32.44 -38.25 8.81
N LEU A 229 32.44 -38.32 10.15
CA LEU A 229 31.48 -37.61 10.99
C LEU A 229 31.70 -36.10 10.97
N GLU A 230 32.95 -35.63 11.07
CA GLU A 230 33.29 -34.21 10.95
C GLU A 230 32.84 -33.64 9.59
N GLY A 231 33.12 -34.34 8.49
CA GLY A 231 32.64 -33.94 7.16
C GLY A 231 31.11 -33.89 7.03
N ASP A 232 30.38 -34.77 7.72
CA ASP A 232 28.91 -34.75 7.76
C ASP A 232 28.35 -33.60 8.60
N TYR A 233 29.04 -33.21 9.68
CA TYR A 233 28.68 -32.04 10.50
C TYR A 233 28.98 -30.74 9.76
N ASP A 234 30.16 -30.62 9.14
CA ASP A 234 30.50 -29.47 8.30
C ASP A 234 29.51 -29.30 7.16
N LEU A 235 29.11 -30.39 6.51
CA LEU A 235 28.09 -30.34 5.47
C LEU A 235 26.73 -29.88 6.01
N LYS A 236 26.36 -30.26 7.24
CA LYS A 236 25.14 -29.75 7.90
C LYS A 236 25.24 -28.28 8.26
N VAL A 237 26.37 -27.82 8.79
CA VAL A 237 26.62 -26.41 9.13
C VAL A 237 26.55 -25.56 7.85
N MET A 238 27.23 -25.97 6.78
CA MET A 238 27.19 -25.28 5.49
C MET A 238 25.78 -25.22 4.89
N ARG A 239 24.96 -26.28 5.04
CA ARG A 239 23.53 -26.26 4.63
C ARG A 239 22.75 -25.21 5.41
N GLN A 240 22.96 -25.13 6.72
CA GLN A 240 22.29 -24.17 7.58
C GLN A 240 22.73 -22.74 7.27
N GLU A 241 24.03 -22.48 7.14
CA GLU A 241 24.57 -21.16 6.82
C GLU A 241 24.05 -20.65 5.47
N PHE A 242 23.97 -21.51 4.46
CA PHE A 242 23.41 -21.15 3.16
C PHE A 242 21.93 -20.76 3.25
N TYR A 243 21.14 -21.51 4.01
CA TYR A 243 19.74 -21.21 4.25
C TYR A 243 19.57 -19.90 5.03
N ILE A 244 20.36 -19.69 6.09
CA ILE A 244 20.39 -18.45 6.88
C ILE A 244 20.78 -17.26 5.99
N ASN A 245 21.75 -17.42 5.09
CA ASN A 245 22.15 -16.35 4.18
C ASN A 245 21.04 -15.98 3.18
N ARG A 246 20.28 -16.95 2.66
CA ARG A 246 19.08 -16.69 1.85
C ARG A 246 18.00 -15.98 2.66
N GLN A 247 17.75 -16.41 3.90
CA GLN A 247 16.81 -15.74 4.81
C GLN A 247 17.23 -14.31 5.12
N LYS A 248 18.52 -14.05 5.41
CA LYS A 248 19.05 -12.69 5.63
C LYS A 248 18.84 -11.79 4.42
N ARG A 249 19.06 -12.28 3.19
CA ARG A 249 18.76 -11.52 1.96
C ARG A 249 17.29 -11.18 1.85
N PHE A 250 16.40 -12.14 2.10
CA PHE A 250 14.96 -11.94 2.09
C PHE A 250 14.52 -10.88 3.12
N ILE A 251 15.02 -11.00 4.35
CA ILE A 251 14.77 -10.04 5.43
C ILE A 251 15.25 -8.65 5.02
N ASN A 252 16.42 -8.51 4.41
CA ASN A 252 16.90 -7.22 3.92
C ASN A 252 15.96 -6.60 2.86
N HIS A 253 15.42 -7.41 1.94
CA HIS A 253 14.44 -6.91 0.98
C HIS A 253 13.14 -6.45 1.66
N LEU A 254 12.66 -7.17 2.68
CA LEU A 254 11.51 -6.77 3.48
C LEU A 254 11.78 -5.49 4.30
N ILE A 255 12.95 -5.38 4.92
CA ILE A 255 13.36 -4.17 5.66
C ILE A 255 13.38 -2.97 4.71
N ASN A 256 13.96 -3.13 3.52
CA ASN A 256 13.98 -2.06 2.51
C ASN A 256 12.57 -1.67 2.04
N HIS A 257 11.68 -2.65 1.86
CA HIS A 257 10.28 -2.41 1.50
C HIS A 257 9.56 -1.61 2.60
N VAL A 258 9.69 -2.03 3.86
CA VAL A 258 9.10 -1.32 5.00
C VAL A 258 9.70 0.08 5.18
N ALA A 259 11.02 0.23 5.01
CA ALA A 259 11.70 1.52 5.12
C ALA A 259 11.19 2.53 4.09
N ARG A 260 10.93 2.12 2.85
CA ARG A 260 10.34 2.97 1.81
C ARG A 260 8.95 3.47 2.21
N HIS A 261 8.10 2.57 2.70
CA HIS A 261 6.75 2.93 3.18
C HIS A 261 6.79 3.87 4.38
N GLN A 262 7.68 3.60 5.34
CA GLN A 262 7.85 4.45 6.51
C GLN A 262 8.37 5.83 6.12
N PHE A 263 9.33 5.90 5.19
CA PHE A 263 9.83 7.17 4.67
C PHE A 263 8.72 8.00 4.03
N LEU A 264 7.92 7.40 3.13
CA LEU A 264 6.79 8.07 2.51
C LEU A 264 5.78 8.57 3.56
N LYS A 265 5.45 7.73 4.55
CA LYS A 265 4.55 8.09 5.65
C LYS A 265 5.08 9.27 6.47
N VAL A 266 6.37 9.28 6.80
CA VAL A 266 7.01 10.39 7.53
C VAL A 266 6.98 11.66 6.68
N ALA A 267 7.26 11.57 5.38
CA ALA A 267 7.21 12.71 4.48
C ALA A 267 5.80 13.32 4.39
N CYS A 268 4.76 12.51 4.23
CA CYS A 268 3.37 12.97 4.25
C CYS A 268 2.96 13.60 5.60
N GLN A 269 3.46 13.07 6.72
CA GLN A 269 3.19 13.65 8.05
C GLN A 269 3.88 15.00 8.24
N LEU A 270 5.12 15.12 7.77
CA LEU A 270 5.88 16.37 7.82
C LEU A 270 5.16 17.44 6.99
N GLU A 271 4.74 17.11 5.79
CA GLU A 271 3.98 17.99 4.91
C GLU A 271 2.64 18.40 5.51
N LYS A 272 1.89 17.46 6.10
CA LYS A 272 0.67 17.79 6.83
C LYS A 272 0.93 18.80 7.95
N LYS A 273 2.04 18.63 8.70
CA LYS A 273 2.39 19.55 9.78
C LYS A 273 2.75 20.94 9.25
N THR A 274 3.49 21.04 8.14
CA THR A 274 3.84 22.33 7.53
C THR A 274 2.60 23.02 6.95
N MET A 275 1.72 22.29 6.25
CA MET A 275 0.46 22.83 5.75
C MET A 275 -0.47 23.32 6.88
N LEU A 276 -0.59 22.56 7.97
CA LEU A 276 -1.37 23.00 9.15
C LEU A 276 -0.75 24.24 9.82
N GLY A 277 0.58 24.32 9.86
CA GLY A 277 1.30 25.51 10.32
C GLY A 277 0.98 26.73 9.46
N ALA A 278 1.10 26.62 8.14
CA ALA A 278 0.74 27.67 7.19
C ALA A 278 -0.74 28.08 7.31
N PHE A 279 -1.64 27.12 7.42
CA PHE A 279 -3.08 27.38 7.64
C PHE A 279 -3.32 28.15 8.95
N SER A 280 -2.64 27.78 10.05
CA SER A 280 -2.78 28.50 11.31
C SER A 280 -2.32 29.96 11.21
N LEU A 281 -1.23 30.22 10.48
CA LEU A 281 -0.73 31.57 10.22
C LEU A 281 -1.70 32.37 9.35
N LEU A 282 -2.23 31.76 8.28
CA LEU A 282 -3.25 32.38 7.44
C LEU A 282 -4.50 32.77 8.23
N LYS A 283 -4.94 31.91 9.14
CA LYS A 283 -6.08 32.20 10.02
C LYS A 283 -5.82 33.36 10.98
N VAL A 284 -4.58 33.49 11.47
CA VAL A 284 -4.18 34.67 12.27
C VAL A 284 -4.23 35.93 11.42
N ILE A 285 -3.68 35.92 10.20
CA ILE A 285 -3.72 37.06 9.28
C ILE A 285 -5.16 37.44 8.94
N GLU A 286 -6.03 36.47 8.68
CA GLU A 286 -7.46 36.70 8.44
C GLU A 286 -8.13 37.39 9.64
N SER A 287 -7.85 36.91 10.87
CA SER A 287 -8.40 37.52 12.08
C SER A 287 -7.92 38.96 12.29
N GLU A 288 -6.66 39.24 11.97
CA GLU A 288 -6.08 40.58 12.08
C GLU A 288 -6.68 41.53 11.03
N LEU A 289 -6.81 41.08 9.77
CA LEU A 289 -7.48 41.82 8.70
C LEU A 289 -8.94 42.10 9.03
N HIS A 290 -9.66 41.13 9.60
CA HIS A 290 -11.03 41.34 10.07
C HIS A 290 -11.07 42.37 11.21
N GLY A 291 -10.08 42.35 12.11
CA GLY A 291 -9.85 43.37 13.12
C GLY A 291 -9.68 44.77 12.51
N TYR A 292 -8.78 44.93 11.53
CA TYR A 292 -8.60 46.20 10.83
C TYR A 292 -9.85 46.67 10.09
N LEU A 293 -10.59 45.76 9.45
CA LEU A 293 -11.81 46.08 8.72
C LEU A 293 -12.91 46.54 9.68
N SER A 294 -13.10 45.86 10.81
CA SER A 294 -14.06 46.27 11.85
C SER A 294 -13.70 47.62 12.48
N ALA A 295 -12.42 47.86 12.78
CA ALA A 295 -11.93 49.14 13.28
C ALA A 295 -12.14 50.27 12.26
N THR A 296 -11.88 50.00 10.97
CA THR A 296 -12.08 50.95 9.87
C THR A 296 -13.57 51.24 9.68
N LYS A 297 -14.43 50.22 9.67
CA LYS A 297 -15.89 50.38 9.64
C LYS A 297 -16.39 51.20 10.83
N GLY A 298 -15.83 50.98 12.02
CA GLY A 298 -16.11 51.80 13.20
C GLY A 298 -15.67 53.26 13.04
N ARG A 299 -14.50 53.52 12.46
CA ARG A 299 -14.03 54.88 12.13
C ARG A 299 -14.93 55.55 11.09
N VAL A 300 -15.26 54.85 10.01
CA VAL A 300 -16.17 55.35 8.96
C VAL A 300 -17.55 55.63 9.55
N GLY A 301 -18.08 54.76 10.41
CA GLY A 301 -19.33 55.00 11.13
C GLY A 301 -19.28 56.27 11.98
N ARG A 302 -18.17 56.51 12.70
CA ARG A 302 -17.95 57.77 13.44
C ARG A 302 -17.83 58.99 12.53
N CYS A 303 -17.14 58.87 11.39
CA CYS A 303 -17.04 59.94 10.39
C CYS A 303 -18.40 60.26 9.77
N MET A 304 -19.20 59.24 9.42
CA MET A 304 -20.56 59.42 8.93
C MET A 304 -21.47 60.05 9.99
N ALA A 305 -21.34 59.64 11.26
CA ALA A 305 -22.06 60.28 12.36
C ALA A 305 -21.65 61.75 12.56
N LEU A 306 -20.37 62.08 12.38
CA LEU A 306 -19.87 63.46 12.39
C LEU A 306 -20.38 64.26 11.20
N ILE A 307 -20.42 63.68 9.99
CA ILE A 307 -20.98 64.31 8.79
C ILE A 307 -22.48 64.57 9.01
N GLN A 308 -23.21 63.61 9.57
CA GLN A 308 -24.63 63.77 9.90
C GLN A 308 -24.84 64.87 10.96
N ALA A 309 -24.02 64.88 12.01
CA ALA A 309 -24.06 65.94 13.02
C ALA A 309 -23.66 67.32 12.46
N ALA A 310 -22.80 67.36 11.44
CA ALA A 310 -22.41 68.58 10.74
C ALA A 310 -23.49 69.05 9.75
N SER A 311 -24.25 68.15 9.12
CA SER A 311 -25.40 68.49 8.28
C SER A 311 -26.62 68.93 9.08
N ASP A 312 -26.74 68.49 10.35
CA ASP A 312 -27.79 68.96 11.27
C ASP A 312 -27.54 70.41 11.74
N VAL A 313 -26.36 70.99 11.47
CA VAL A 313 -26.13 72.44 11.60
C VAL A 313 -26.74 73.13 10.38
N GLN A 314 -28.04 73.40 10.46
CA GLN A 314 -28.91 74.03 9.47
C GLN A 314 -28.21 74.97 8.47
N GLU A 315 -28.34 74.65 7.18
CA GLU A 315 -28.18 75.60 6.07
C GLU A 315 -29.18 76.77 6.25
N GLN A 316 -28.66 77.95 6.61
CA GLN A 316 -29.43 79.20 6.66
C GLN A 316 -29.76 79.67 5.24
N GLY A 317 -30.88 79.22 4.70
CA GLY A 317 -31.45 79.66 3.43
C GLY A 317 -32.95 79.37 3.35
N ALA A 318 -33.73 79.93 4.28
CA ALA A 318 -35.18 79.80 4.27
C ALA A 318 -35.77 80.59 3.09
N VAL A 319 -36.68 79.96 2.34
CA VAL A 319 -37.58 80.67 1.41
C VAL A 319 -38.48 81.58 2.24
N ASP A 320 -38.56 82.87 1.87
CA ASP A 320 -39.36 83.88 2.57
C ASP A 320 -40.86 83.51 2.52
N ASP A 321 -41.56 83.61 3.66
CA ASP A 321 -42.97 83.23 3.84
C ASP A 321 -43.95 84.00 2.92
N ARG A 322 -43.43 85.01 2.21
CA ARG A 322 -44.17 85.85 1.25
C ARG A 322 -44.23 85.25 -0.15
N ASP A 323 -43.47 84.19 -0.43
CA ASP A 323 -43.31 83.65 -1.78
C ASP A 323 -44.37 82.58 -2.09
N THR A 324 -45.61 83.03 -2.34
CA THR A 324 -46.79 82.17 -2.58
C THR A 324 -46.58 81.17 -3.72
N PHE A 325 -45.71 81.49 -4.67
CA PHE A 325 -45.39 80.66 -5.83
C PHE A 325 -44.58 79.42 -5.44
N LEU A 326 -43.52 79.57 -4.65
CA LEU A 326 -42.68 78.46 -4.20
C LEU A 326 -43.43 77.55 -3.21
N HIS A 327 -44.32 78.13 -2.40
CA HIS A 327 -45.26 77.37 -1.58
C HIS A 327 -46.29 76.59 -2.41
N GLY A 328 -46.83 77.19 -3.49
CA GLY A 328 -47.75 76.50 -4.41
C GLY A 328 -47.09 75.31 -5.12
N ILE A 329 -45.83 75.44 -5.53
CA ILE A 329 -45.06 74.33 -6.12
C ILE A 329 -44.84 73.21 -5.10
N ARG A 330 -44.50 73.56 -3.84
CA ARG A 330 -44.36 72.57 -2.77
C ARG A 330 -45.64 71.76 -2.56
N ASP A 331 -46.79 72.43 -2.48
CA ASP A 331 -48.05 71.76 -2.18
C ASP A 331 -48.45 70.80 -3.30
N LEU A 332 -48.15 71.15 -4.56
CA LEU A 332 -48.34 70.28 -5.72
C LEU A 332 -47.40 69.06 -5.71
N LEU A 333 -46.14 69.23 -5.30
CA LEU A 333 -45.16 68.14 -5.17
C LEU A 333 -45.45 67.20 -3.99
N ASN A 334 -45.95 67.74 -2.87
CA ASN A 334 -46.34 66.94 -1.70
C ASN A 334 -47.59 66.08 -1.97
N LEU A 335 -48.53 66.58 -2.78
CA LEU A 335 -49.71 65.82 -3.21
C LEU A 335 -49.34 64.54 -4.00
N TYR A 336 -48.21 64.54 -4.71
CA TYR A 336 -47.73 63.36 -5.46
C TYR A 336 -46.92 62.38 -4.61
N SER A 337 -46.30 62.85 -3.51
CA SER A 337 -45.35 62.04 -2.74
C SER A 337 -46.00 61.15 -1.67
N ASN A 338 -47.32 61.26 -1.42
CA ASN A 338 -48.10 60.40 -0.51
C ASN A 338 -47.51 60.18 0.90
N ILE A 339 -46.59 61.03 1.36
CA ILE A 339 -46.09 61.02 2.73
C ILE A 339 -46.93 62.04 3.50
N GLN A 340 -47.88 61.54 4.30
CA GLN A 340 -48.49 62.33 5.37
C GLN A 340 -47.41 62.67 6.40
N ALA A 341 -46.71 63.78 6.18
CA ALA A 341 -45.97 64.49 7.21
C ALA A 341 -46.57 65.90 7.29
N GLY A 342 -46.93 66.32 8.50
CA GLY A 342 -47.57 67.61 8.77
C GLY A 342 -46.80 68.79 8.18
N PRO A 343 -47.44 69.97 8.06
CA PRO A 343 -46.88 71.10 7.34
C PRO A 343 -45.57 71.54 8.00
N SER A 344 -44.44 71.09 7.46
CA SER A 344 -43.14 71.67 7.76
C SER A 344 -43.15 73.10 7.21
N THR A 345 -43.18 74.07 8.10
CA THR A 345 -43.16 75.51 7.79
C THR A 345 -41.84 75.94 7.15
N TYR A 346 -40.80 75.10 7.13
CA TYR A 346 -39.52 75.39 6.48
C TYR A 346 -39.35 74.64 5.17
N VAL A 347 -39.02 75.39 4.12
CA VAL A 347 -38.70 74.88 2.78
C VAL A 347 -37.38 75.49 2.33
N SER A 348 -36.42 74.63 1.93
CA SER A 348 -35.19 75.07 1.29
C SER A 348 -35.37 75.04 -0.24
N ALA A 349 -34.96 76.11 -0.93
CA ALA A 349 -34.96 76.19 -2.39
C ALA A 349 -34.27 74.98 -3.10
N PRO A 350 -33.14 74.43 -2.59
CA PRO A 350 -32.55 73.23 -3.21
C PRO A 350 -33.43 71.98 -3.07
N GLY A 351 -34.25 71.85 -2.02
CA GLY A 351 -35.14 70.70 -1.81
C GLY A 351 -36.25 70.60 -2.87
N ILE A 352 -36.83 71.73 -3.27
CA ILE A 352 -37.86 71.77 -4.33
C ILE A 352 -37.24 71.37 -5.68
N VAL A 353 -36.06 71.87 -6.00
CA VAL A 353 -35.37 71.58 -7.27
C VAL A 353 -35.02 70.09 -7.37
N GLN A 354 -34.58 69.48 -6.27
CA GLN A 354 -34.26 68.05 -6.23
C GLN A 354 -35.51 67.18 -6.46
N GLN A 355 -36.65 67.50 -5.86
CA GLN A 355 -37.91 66.76 -6.05
C GLN A 355 -38.47 66.87 -7.48
N ILE A 356 -38.34 68.04 -8.12
CA ILE A 356 -38.73 68.21 -9.53
C ILE A 356 -37.81 67.39 -10.44
N SER A 357 -36.52 67.32 -10.12
CA SER A 357 -35.56 66.55 -10.92
C SER A 357 -35.79 65.03 -10.82
N SER A 358 -36.20 64.51 -9.66
CA SER A 358 -36.51 63.09 -9.50
C SER A 358 -37.80 62.68 -10.23
N LEU A 359 -38.86 63.50 -10.16
CA LEU A 359 -40.09 63.24 -10.92
C LEU A 359 -39.85 63.21 -12.43
N ARG A 360 -38.94 64.05 -12.92
CA ARG A 360 -38.55 64.06 -14.33
C ARG A 360 -37.78 62.80 -14.72
N SER A 361 -36.89 62.29 -13.87
CA SER A 361 -36.21 61.02 -14.16
C SER A 361 -37.19 59.85 -14.18
N ASP A 362 -38.16 59.83 -13.25
CA ASP A 362 -39.14 58.74 -13.13
C ASP A 362 -40.10 58.69 -14.33
N LEU A 363 -40.51 59.84 -14.85
CA LEU A 363 -41.30 59.90 -16.09
C LEU A 363 -40.53 59.40 -17.31
N MET A 364 -39.23 59.73 -17.40
CA MET A 364 -38.39 59.27 -18.51
C MET A 364 -38.15 57.76 -18.45
N SER A 365 -37.95 57.18 -17.25
CA SER A 365 -37.82 55.72 -17.11
C SER A 365 -39.12 55.00 -17.44
N LEU A 366 -40.26 55.51 -16.97
CA LEU A 366 -41.56 54.88 -17.24
C LEU A 366 -41.92 54.92 -18.73
N GLN A 367 -41.59 56.02 -19.43
CA GLN A 367 -41.79 56.14 -20.87
C GLN A 367 -40.89 55.16 -21.64
N TYR A 368 -39.62 55.02 -21.23
CA TYR A 368 -38.69 54.06 -21.82
C TYR A 368 -39.17 52.60 -21.65
N ASP A 369 -39.66 52.25 -20.45
CA ASP A 369 -40.19 50.91 -20.17
C ASP A 369 -41.43 50.59 -21.02
N LEU A 370 -42.32 51.57 -21.21
CA LEU A 370 -43.54 51.39 -22.01
C LEU A 370 -43.24 51.22 -23.50
N GLU A 371 -42.25 51.93 -24.04
CA GLU A 371 -41.89 51.88 -25.46
C GLU A 371 -41.00 50.67 -25.82
N HIS A 372 -40.15 50.18 -24.90
CA HIS A 372 -39.11 49.21 -25.23
C HIS A 372 -39.17 47.88 -24.48
N THR A 373 -39.41 47.83 -23.17
CA THR A 373 -39.27 46.58 -22.39
C THR A 373 -40.50 45.68 -22.53
N LEU A 374 -41.71 46.26 -22.47
CA LEU A 374 -42.97 45.53 -22.58
C LEU A 374 -43.19 44.79 -23.92
N PRO A 375 -42.92 45.39 -25.09
CA PRO A 375 -43.01 44.67 -26.37
C PRO A 375 -41.99 43.53 -26.47
N GLN A 376 -40.76 43.75 -25.99
CA GLN A 376 -39.66 42.81 -26.10
C GLN A 376 -39.86 41.57 -25.21
N ASP A 377 -40.42 41.75 -24.02
CA ASP A 377 -40.78 40.64 -23.12
C ASP A 377 -41.94 39.80 -23.66
N ARG A 378 -42.93 40.43 -24.29
CA ARG A 378 -44.04 39.73 -24.95
C ARG A 378 -43.52 38.85 -26.09
N ASP A 379 -42.64 39.37 -26.92
CA ASP A 379 -42.03 38.62 -28.03
C ASP A 379 -41.15 37.46 -27.51
N GLN A 380 -40.39 37.66 -26.44
CA GLN A 380 -39.63 36.58 -25.80
C GLN A 380 -40.53 35.47 -25.25
N CYS A 381 -41.64 35.82 -24.59
CA CYS A 381 -42.57 34.84 -24.03
C CYS A 381 -43.26 34.02 -25.12
N ILE A 382 -43.67 34.67 -26.21
CA ILE A 382 -44.27 33.99 -27.36
C ILE A 382 -43.26 33.02 -27.99
N ASN A 383 -42.01 33.44 -28.19
CA ASN A 383 -40.97 32.59 -28.76
C ASN A 383 -40.63 31.38 -27.86
N LYS A 384 -40.60 31.56 -26.53
CA LYS A 384 -40.42 30.45 -25.57
C LYS A 384 -41.58 29.46 -25.63
N LEU A 385 -42.81 29.93 -25.76
CA LEU A 385 -43.98 29.05 -25.92
C LEU A 385 -43.93 28.28 -27.23
N CYS A 386 -43.57 28.92 -28.35
CA CYS A 386 -43.44 28.27 -29.65
C CYS A 386 -42.36 27.18 -29.65
N THR A 387 -41.21 27.42 -29.02
CA THR A 387 -40.12 26.44 -28.93
C THR A 387 -40.47 25.24 -28.03
N LEU A 388 -41.17 25.48 -26.91
CA LEU A 388 -41.67 24.39 -26.06
C LEU A 388 -42.69 23.51 -26.80
N LEU A 389 -43.61 24.12 -27.56
CA LEU A 389 -44.59 23.40 -28.36
C LEU A 389 -43.93 22.51 -29.43
N GLN A 390 -42.89 23.03 -30.10
CA GLN A 390 -42.08 22.25 -31.05
C GLN A 390 -41.32 21.10 -30.38
N SER A 391 -40.74 21.31 -29.20
CA SER A 391 -40.04 20.26 -28.47
C SER A 391 -40.98 19.13 -27.99
N LEU A 392 -42.18 19.50 -27.54
CA LEU A 392 -43.19 18.57 -27.10
C LEU A 392 -43.75 17.75 -28.27
N GLN A 393 -43.91 18.40 -29.44
CA GLN A 393 -44.29 17.74 -30.68
C GLN A 393 -43.21 16.73 -31.14
N GLN A 394 -41.92 17.06 -31.03
CA GLN A 394 -40.81 16.15 -31.35
C GLN A 394 -40.74 14.95 -30.40
N LEU A 395 -41.02 15.15 -29.11
CA LEU A 395 -41.02 14.09 -28.09
C LEU A 395 -42.20 13.12 -28.25
N LEU A 396 -43.39 13.64 -28.58
CA LEU A 396 -44.60 12.82 -28.71
C LEU A 396 -44.72 12.15 -30.08
N PHE A 397 -44.18 12.75 -31.14
CA PHE A 397 -44.30 12.27 -32.51
C PHE A 397 -42.93 12.23 -33.20
N ALA A 398 -42.12 11.23 -32.87
CA ALA A 398 -40.79 11.06 -33.45
C ALA A 398 -40.80 10.47 -34.88
N SER A 399 -41.64 10.99 -35.80
CA SER A 399 -41.48 10.99 -37.29
C SER A 399 -42.76 10.72 -38.13
N SER A 400 -43.96 10.55 -37.58
CA SER A 400 -45.19 10.46 -38.40
C SER A 400 -46.47 10.78 -37.64
N THR A 401 -47.35 11.56 -38.25
CA THR A 401 -48.58 12.15 -37.68
C THR A 401 -49.75 11.17 -37.49
N THR A 402 -49.51 9.84 -37.52
CA THR A 402 -50.59 8.84 -37.53
C THR A 402 -50.42 7.64 -36.59
N ALA A 403 -49.46 7.65 -35.65
CA ALA A 403 -49.34 6.59 -34.64
C ALA A 403 -49.66 7.09 -33.22
N GLN A 404 -50.34 6.26 -32.44
CA GLN A 404 -50.77 6.52 -31.06
C GLN A 404 -49.59 6.97 -30.17
N PRO A 405 -49.82 7.89 -29.21
CA PRO A 405 -48.76 8.43 -28.37
C PRO A 405 -48.13 7.33 -27.50
N ILE A 406 -46.82 7.14 -27.63
CA ILE A 406 -46.07 6.18 -26.83
C ILE A 406 -45.74 6.85 -25.48
N LEU A 407 -46.38 6.40 -24.40
CA LEU A 407 -46.24 6.95 -23.05
C LEU A 407 -44.94 6.53 -22.33
N THR A 408 -44.18 5.59 -22.90
CA THR A 408 -42.94 5.06 -22.28
C THR A 408 -41.71 5.49 -23.08
N PRO A 409 -40.71 6.14 -22.45
CA PRO A 409 -39.47 6.51 -23.11
C PRO A 409 -38.77 5.29 -23.73
N GLN A 410 -38.49 5.33 -25.04
CA GLN A 410 -37.90 4.21 -25.78
C GLN A 410 -36.55 3.72 -25.20
N THR A 411 -35.80 4.61 -24.56
CA THR A 411 -34.55 4.29 -23.85
C THR A 411 -34.77 3.29 -22.72
N LEU A 412 -35.85 3.46 -21.95
CA LEU A 412 -36.18 2.60 -20.82
C LEU A 412 -36.64 1.21 -21.29
N MET A 413 -37.38 1.16 -22.40
CA MET A 413 -37.81 -0.10 -23.01
C MET A 413 -36.63 -0.93 -23.53
N LYS A 414 -35.61 -0.29 -24.13
CA LYS A 414 -34.37 -0.97 -24.55
C LYS A 414 -33.58 -1.51 -23.35
N GLN A 415 -33.47 -0.72 -22.27
CA GLN A 415 -32.74 -1.15 -21.07
C GLN A 415 -33.44 -2.30 -20.35
N LEU A 416 -34.79 -2.29 -20.28
CA LEU A 416 -35.55 -3.38 -19.68
C LEU A 416 -35.42 -4.69 -20.47
N ALA A 417 -35.40 -4.64 -21.79
CA ALA A 417 -35.20 -5.83 -22.63
C ALA A 417 -33.80 -6.45 -22.44
N ILE A 418 -32.76 -5.61 -22.30
CA ILE A 418 -31.39 -6.06 -22.01
C ILE A 418 -31.31 -6.70 -20.61
N LEU A 419 -31.96 -6.09 -19.62
CA LEU A 419 -31.97 -6.60 -18.25
C LEU A 419 -32.69 -7.95 -18.16
N GLU A 420 -33.77 -8.14 -18.92
CA GLU A 420 -34.47 -9.42 -19.00
C GLU A 420 -33.59 -10.55 -19.61
N ASP A 421 -32.78 -10.22 -20.62
CA ASP A 421 -31.84 -11.19 -21.21
C ASP A 421 -30.71 -11.58 -20.23
N TYR A 422 -30.14 -10.61 -19.52
CA TYR A 422 -29.18 -10.88 -18.45
C TYR A 422 -29.78 -11.76 -17.34
N ASN A 423 -31.04 -11.53 -16.96
CA ASN A 423 -31.69 -12.31 -15.92
C ASN A 423 -31.91 -13.77 -16.36
N LYS A 424 -32.28 -14.00 -17.64
CA LYS A 424 -32.38 -15.35 -18.22
C LYS A 424 -31.03 -16.08 -18.24
N ASN A 425 -29.94 -15.36 -18.55
CA ASN A 425 -28.59 -15.93 -18.55
C ASN A 425 -28.10 -16.26 -17.13
N LEU A 426 -28.41 -15.40 -16.14
CA LEU A 426 -28.09 -15.65 -14.74
C LEU A 426 -28.82 -16.89 -14.21
N SER A 427 -30.12 -17.04 -14.51
CA SER A 427 -30.90 -18.21 -14.10
C SER A 427 -30.31 -19.51 -14.65
N ARG A 428 -29.90 -19.55 -15.93
CA ARG A 428 -29.21 -20.71 -16.52
C ARG A 428 -27.90 -21.04 -15.81
N ALA A 429 -27.07 -20.03 -15.54
CA ALA A 429 -25.79 -20.25 -14.84
C ALA A 429 -25.99 -20.78 -13.41
N ILE A 430 -27.04 -20.32 -12.70
CA ILE A 430 -27.37 -20.80 -11.36
C ILE A 430 -27.82 -22.27 -11.40
N GLU A 431 -28.64 -22.65 -12.38
CA GLU A 431 -29.06 -24.04 -12.59
C GLU A 431 -27.87 -24.97 -12.87
N ASP A 432 -26.94 -24.54 -13.73
CA ASP A 432 -25.72 -25.29 -14.03
C ASP A 432 -24.86 -25.52 -12.77
N VAL A 433 -24.62 -24.47 -11.98
CA VAL A 433 -23.86 -24.56 -10.73
C VAL A 433 -24.55 -25.47 -9.71
N ASN A 434 -25.87 -25.39 -9.58
CA ASN A 434 -26.64 -26.26 -8.70
C ASN A 434 -26.53 -27.74 -9.14
N SER A 435 -26.56 -28.01 -10.45
CA SER A 435 -26.43 -29.38 -10.98
C SER A 435 -25.05 -29.98 -10.68
N GLU A 436 -23.97 -29.21 -10.83
CA GLU A 436 -22.61 -29.63 -10.51
C GLU A 436 -22.40 -29.83 -9.00
N HIS A 437 -23.01 -28.97 -8.18
CA HIS A 437 -22.98 -29.13 -6.74
C HIS A 437 -23.68 -30.41 -6.28
N LEU A 438 -24.84 -30.76 -6.88
CA LEU A 438 -25.53 -32.01 -6.59
C LEU A 438 -24.68 -33.23 -6.97
N LYS A 439 -24.10 -33.26 -8.17
CA LYS A 439 -23.19 -34.34 -8.61
C LYS A 439 -21.99 -34.51 -7.66
N LYS A 440 -21.36 -33.41 -7.25
CA LYS A 440 -20.21 -33.44 -6.33
C LYS A 440 -20.60 -33.93 -4.94
N ASN A 441 -21.78 -33.57 -4.45
CA ASN A 441 -22.31 -34.04 -3.18
C ASN A 441 -22.54 -35.57 -3.20
N ASP A 442 -23.05 -36.10 -4.30
CA ASP A 442 -23.25 -37.54 -4.44
C ASP A 442 -21.92 -38.30 -4.53
N ILE A 443 -20.92 -37.78 -5.24
CA ILE A 443 -19.54 -38.33 -5.23
C ILE A 443 -18.96 -38.34 -3.80
N TYR A 444 -19.17 -37.26 -3.03
CA TYR A 444 -18.67 -37.19 -1.66
C TYR A 444 -19.33 -38.22 -0.73
N LYS A 445 -20.64 -38.48 -0.91
CA LYS A 445 -21.34 -39.54 -0.17
C LYS A 445 -20.79 -40.92 -0.51
N HIS A 446 -20.59 -41.22 -1.80
CA HIS A 446 -20.02 -42.50 -2.25
C HIS A 446 -18.59 -42.73 -1.73
N GLN A 447 -17.75 -41.69 -1.77
CA GLN A 447 -16.37 -41.78 -1.28
C GLN A 447 -16.29 -42.02 0.24
N LYS A 448 -17.24 -41.48 1.01
CA LYS A 448 -17.32 -41.73 2.46
C LYS A 448 -17.70 -43.18 2.76
N THR A 449 -18.64 -43.75 2.02
CA THR A 449 -19.04 -45.16 2.18
C THR A 449 -17.92 -46.12 1.81
N GLU A 450 -17.20 -45.87 0.70
CA GLU A 450 -16.08 -46.71 0.27
C GLU A 450 -14.92 -46.71 1.28
N LYS A 451 -14.51 -45.52 1.76
CA LYS A 451 -13.46 -45.43 2.80
C LYS A 451 -13.84 -46.11 4.11
N THR A 452 -15.13 -46.20 4.43
CA THR A 452 -15.61 -46.89 5.63
C THR A 452 -15.52 -48.42 5.44
N ILE A 453 -15.82 -48.90 4.22
CA ILE A 453 -15.67 -50.31 3.86
C ILE A 453 -14.18 -50.71 3.80
N GLU A 454 -13.31 -49.89 3.19
CA GLU A 454 -11.85 -50.13 3.15
C GLU A 454 -11.25 -50.23 4.56
N ARG A 455 -11.63 -49.33 5.46
CA ARG A 455 -11.20 -49.36 6.87
C ARG A 455 -11.70 -50.61 7.58
N GLY A 456 -12.93 -51.05 7.30
CA GLY A 456 -13.49 -52.29 7.83
C GLY A 456 -12.75 -53.54 7.32
N VAL A 457 -12.43 -53.59 6.02
CA VAL A 457 -11.67 -54.68 5.39
C VAL A 457 -10.23 -54.74 5.94
N PHE A 458 -9.59 -53.58 6.13
CA PHE A 458 -8.27 -53.50 6.73
C PHE A 458 -8.26 -54.07 8.15
N VAL A 459 -9.21 -53.66 8.99
CA VAL A 459 -9.33 -54.19 10.37
C VAL A 459 -9.66 -55.67 10.38
N ASP A 460 -10.57 -56.13 9.52
CA ASP A 460 -10.95 -57.55 9.42
C ASP A 460 -9.78 -58.41 8.90
N PHE A 461 -8.92 -57.89 8.03
CA PHE A 461 -7.72 -58.59 7.52
C PHE A 461 -6.69 -58.89 8.63
N PHE A 462 -6.44 -57.93 9.53
CA PHE A 462 -5.46 -58.11 10.60
C PHE A 462 -6.03 -58.80 11.85
N CYS A 463 -7.31 -58.59 12.16
CA CYS A 463 -7.88 -59.05 13.42
C CYS A 463 -8.77 -60.30 13.31
N TYR A 464 -9.44 -60.54 12.17
CA TYR A 464 -10.43 -61.64 12.02
C TYR A 464 -10.52 -62.20 10.59
N PRO A 465 -9.53 -62.99 10.12
CA PRO A 465 -9.41 -63.43 8.72
C PRO A 465 -10.56 -64.32 8.23
N GLU A 466 -11.18 -65.12 9.10
CA GLU A 466 -12.33 -65.96 8.72
C GLU A 466 -13.59 -65.13 8.42
N ARG A 467 -13.75 -63.98 9.07
CA ARG A 467 -14.88 -63.07 8.82
C ARG A 467 -14.73 -62.33 7.49
N LEU A 468 -13.49 -61.99 7.13
CA LEU A 468 -13.15 -61.46 5.82
C LEU A 468 -13.42 -62.49 4.72
N ARG A 469 -13.02 -63.75 4.93
CA ARG A 469 -13.26 -64.85 3.97
C ARG A 469 -14.75 -65.07 3.71
N ASN A 470 -15.59 -65.04 4.74
CA ASN A 470 -17.05 -65.15 4.58
C ASN A 470 -17.66 -63.95 3.83
N LYS A 471 -17.25 -62.71 4.16
CA LYS A 471 -17.70 -61.51 3.43
C LYS A 471 -17.28 -61.52 1.95
N VAL A 472 -16.06 -61.98 1.66
CA VAL A 472 -15.57 -62.11 0.28
C VAL A 472 -16.32 -63.21 -0.47
N MET A 473 -16.69 -64.32 0.19
CA MET A 473 -17.55 -65.35 -0.41
C MET A 473 -18.97 -64.85 -0.68
N GLU A 474 -19.58 -64.06 0.22
CA GLU A 474 -20.89 -63.42 -0.02
C GLU A 474 -20.83 -62.38 -1.14
N LEU A 475 -19.76 -61.57 -1.22
CA LEU A 475 -19.53 -60.63 -2.31
C LEU A 475 -19.31 -61.35 -3.65
N ALA A 476 -18.55 -62.44 -3.66
CA ALA A 476 -18.36 -63.26 -4.85
C ALA A 476 -19.68 -63.91 -5.31
N ALA A 477 -20.52 -64.36 -4.37
CA ALA A 477 -21.84 -64.91 -4.68
C ALA A 477 -22.81 -63.86 -5.23
N SER A 478 -22.80 -62.64 -4.69
CA SER A 478 -23.68 -61.54 -5.14
C SER A 478 -23.21 -60.92 -6.46
N VAL A 479 -21.91 -60.83 -6.72
CA VAL A 479 -21.37 -60.47 -8.04
C VAL A 479 -21.65 -61.57 -9.08
N GLY A 480 -21.56 -62.84 -8.69
CA GLY A 480 -21.96 -63.96 -9.54
C GLY A 480 -23.44 -63.92 -9.92
N ALA A 481 -24.32 -63.55 -8.98
CA ALA A 481 -25.74 -63.38 -9.24
C ALA A 481 -26.05 -62.20 -10.19
N LEU A 482 -25.32 -61.08 -10.05
CA LEU A 482 -25.43 -59.90 -10.93
C LEU A 482 -24.88 -60.13 -12.34
N GLN A 483 -23.99 -61.11 -12.55
CA GLN A 483 -23.49 -61.49 -13.88
C GLN A 483 -24.37 -62.55 -14.58
N SER A 484 -25.27 -63.20 -13.83
CA SER A 484 -26.24 -64.16 -14.34
C SER A 484 -27.64 -63.57 -14.61
N SER A 485 -27.82 -62.27 -14.38
CA SER A 485 -28.96 -61.46 -14.82
C SER A 485 -28.51 -60.52 -15.93
#